data_AF-A0A973SQM5-F1
#
_entry.id   AF-A0A973SQM5-F1
#
_cell.length_a   1.000
_cell.length_b   1.000
_cell.length_c   1.000
_cell.angle_alpha   90.00
_cell.angle_beta   90.00
_cell.angle_gamma   90.00
#
_symmetry.space_group_name_H-M   'P 1'
#
loop_
_entity.id
_entity.type
_entity.pdbx_description
1 polymer ?
#
loop_
_entity_poly.entity_id
_entity_poly.type
_entity_poly.pdbx_seq_one_letter_code
_entity_poly.pdbx_strand_id
1 'polypeptide(L)'
;MTDNPAQLVVDAVDRCLELAATWYAWDGRPIVTDGDNIWTPGKAARRIQDHLLDHLAEVEALLAGLEPLEDHWHGRAVTLDSDWARFTELDLSEARSRWTRLGQAYLARYSTAPEEWDTSREPHWTLRQIAEHVANVTWYAEQVRFGESPGIR
;
A
#
# COMPACT_ATOMS: atom_id res chain seq x y z
N MET A 1 -1.18 -23.47 -14.48
CA MET A 1 -1.82 -22.17 -14.77
C MET A 1 -1.08 -21.17 -13.92
N THR A 2 -0.58 -20.08 -14.49
CA THR A 2 0.04 -19.01 -13.72
C THR A 2 -1.10 -18.22 -13.06
N ASP A 3 -1.14 -18.23 -11.74
CA ASP A 3 -2.10 -17.43 -10.97
C ASP A 3 -1.87 -15.94 -11.26
N ASN A 4 -2.96 -15.15 -11.27
CA ASN A 4 -2.91 -13.73 -11.56
C ASN A 4 -2.01 -13.02 -10.52
N PRO A 5 -0.89 -12.36 -10.93
CA PRO A 5 0.04 -11.70 -10.01
C PRO A 5 -0.63 -10.69 -9.07
N ALA A 6 -1.68 -10.01 -9.55
CA ALA A 6 -2.41 -9.02 -8.76
C ALA A 6 -3.17 -9.60 -7.57
N GLN A 7 -3.30 -10.93 -7.45
CA GLN A 7 -3.84 -11.55 -6.25
C GLN A 7 -3.00 -11.19 -5.02
N LEU A 8 -1.67 -11.06 -5.18
CA LEU A 8 -0.77 -10.63 -4.10
C LEU A 8 -1.15 -9.24 -3.55
N VAL A 9 -1.61 -8.34 -4.41
CA VAL A 9 -2.03 -6.99 -4.03
C VAL A 9 -3.34 -7.04 -3.24
N VAL A 10 -4.28 -7.90 -3.63
CA VAL A 10 -5.54 -8.11 -2.88
C VAL A 10 -5.25 -8.64 -1.48
N ASP A 11 -4.42 -9.68 -1.39
CA ASP A 11 -4.05 -10.29 -0.11
C ASP A 11 -3.32 -9.29 0.80
N ALA A 12 -2.44 -8.46 0.22
CA ALA A 12 -1.75 -7.39 0.94
C ALA A 12 -2.71 -6.30 1.45
N VAL A 13 -3.72 -5.92 0.66
CA VAL A 13 -4.77 -4.98 1.08
C VAL A 13 -5.54 -5.54 2.27
N ASP A 14 -5.94 -6.81 2.23
CA ASP A 14 -6.66 -7.45 3.33
C ASP A 14 -5.80 -7.44 4.59
N ARG A 15 -4.50 -7.75 4.47
CA ARG A 15 -3.55 -7.68 5.59
C ARG A 15 -3.41 -6.27 6.16
N CYS A 16 -3.35 -5.24 5.32
CA CYS A 16 -3.33 -3.85 5.76
C CYS A 16 -4.60 -3.48 6.54
N LEU A 17 -5.78 -3.94 6.11
CA LEU A 17 -7.05 -3.68 6.78
C LEU A 17 -7.16 -4.39 8.14
N GLU A 18 -6.61 -5.59 8.27
CA GLU A 18 -6.51 -6.28 9.56
C GLU A 18 -5.66 -5.49 10.56
N LEU A 19 -4.48 -5.02 10.13
CA LEU A 19 -3.60 -4.21 10.96
C LEU A 19 -4.23 -2.86 11.30
N ALA A 20 -4.86 -2.20 10.33
CA ALA A 20 -5.54 -0.91 10.52
C ALA A 20 -6.67 -0.98 11.55
N ALA A 21 -7.32 -2.14 11.71
CA ALA A 21 -8.34 -2.35 12.74
C ALA A 21 -7.78 -2.23 14.17
N THR A 22 -6.46 -2.30 14.36
CA THR A 22 -5.81 -2.13 15.67
C THR A 22 -5.48 -0.67 15.99
N TRP A 23 -5.53 0.23 15.01
CA TRP A 23 -4.98 1.59 15.14
C TRP A 23 -5.77 2.52 16.05
N TYR A 24 -6.99 2.16 16.43
CA TYR A 24 -7.76 2.89 17.44
C TYR A 24 -7.07 2.97 18.80
N ALA A 25 -6.14 2.04 19.06
CA ALA A 25 -5.34 2.00 20.28
C ALA A 25 -4.17 3.00 20.30
N TRP A 26 -3.93 3.73 19.21
CA TRP A 26 -2.86 4.71 19.14
C TRP A 26 -3.08 5.84 20.16
N ASP A 27 -2.05 6.12 20.97
CA ASP A 27 -2.09 7.09 22.07
C ASP A 27 -1.67 8.51 21.65
N GLY A 28 -1.47 8.73 20.35
CA GLY A 28 -1.05 10.02 19.78
C GLY A 28 0.46 10.26 19.81
N ARG A 29 1.27 9.32 20.32
CA ARG A 29 2.73 9.45 20.30
C ARG A 29 3.34 8.97 18.99
N PRO A 30 4.42 9.59 18.49
CA PRO A 30 5.10 9.10 17.29
C PRO A 30 5.61 7.67 17.49
N ILE A 31 5.45 6.83 16.48
CA ILE A 31 6.13 5.54 16.40
C ILE A 31 7.41 5.76 15.59
N VAL A 32 8.55 5.55 16.24
CA VAL A 32 9.87 5.67 15.61
C VAL A 32 10.38 4.26 15.39
N THR A 33 10.59 3.91 14.12
CA THR A 33 11.10 2.61 13.69
C THR A 33 12.59 2.73 13.36
N ASP A 34 13.26 1.65 12.98
CA ASP A 34 14.66 1.73 12.54
C ASP A 34 14.80 2.62 11.29
N GLY A 35 15.22 3.87 11.50
CA GLY A 35 15.32 4.95 10.52
C GLY A 35 14.79 6.29 11.04
N ASP A 36 15.04 7.38 10.31
CA ASP A 36 14.64 8.74 10.74
C ASP A 36 13.15 9.04 10.50
N ASN A 37 12.35 8.06 10.07
CA ASN A 37 10.94 8.27 9.76
C ASN A 37 10.06 8.12 11.00
N ILE A 38 9.18 9.10 11.19
CA ILE A 38 8.07 9.05 12.14
C ILE A 38 6.88 8.37 11.47
N TRP A 39 6.20 7.49 12.21
CA TRP A 39 4.96 6.84 11.81
C TRP A 39 3.81 7.17 12.75
N THR A 40 2.65 7.33 12.14
CA THR A 40 1.34 7.47 12.76
C THR A 40 0.34 6.64 11.95
N PRO A 41 -0.81 6.24 12.52
CA PRO A 41 -1.90 5.63 11.74
C PRO A 41 -2.29 6.44 10.50
N GLY A 42 -2.42 7.77 10.63
CA GLY A 42 -2.78 8.64 9.51
C GLY A 42 -1.75 8.60 8.38
N LYS A 43 -0.46 8.66 8.72
CA LYS A 43 0.62 8.53 7.73
C LYS A 43 0.62 7.16 7.07
N ALA A 44 0.49 6.09 7.84
CA ALA A 44 0.44 4.73 7.29
C ALA A 44 -0.76 4.57 6.34
N ALA A 45 -1.96 5.03 6.73
CA ALA A 45 -3.15 5.00 5.89
C ALA A 45 -2.93 5.72 4.55
N ARG A 46 -2.39 6.94 4.61
CA ARG A 46 -2.07 7.74 3.43
C ARG A 46 -1.05 7.03 2.55
N ARG A 47 0.05 6.52 3.11
CA ARG A 47 1.10 5.82 2.35
C ARG A 47 0.62 4.53 1.69
N ILE A 48 -0.27 3.79 2.33
CA ILE A 48 -0.90 2.62 1.73
C ILE A 48 -1.72 3.06 0.50
N GLN A 49 -2.54 4.08 0.65
CA GLN A 49 -3.37 4.57 -0.47
C GLN A 49 -2.53 5.16 -1.61
N ASP A 50 -1.56 6.02 -1.30
CA ASP A 50 -0.63 6.61 -2.27
C ASP A 50 0.06 5.51 -3.06
N HIS A 51 0.70 4.55 -2.37
CA HIS A 51 1.46 3.48 -3.03
C HIS A 51 0.59 2.59 -3.92
N LEU A 52 -0.63 2.26 -3.49
CA LEU A 52 -1.59 1.53 -4.34
C LEU A 52 -1.98 2.33 -5.57
N LEU A 53 -2.18 3.65 -5.45
CA LEU A 53 -2.61 4.50 -6.56
C LEU A 53 -1.46 4.77 -7.54
N ASP A 54 -0.28 5.09 -7.02
CA ASP A 54 0.91 5.45 -7.79
C ASP A 54 1.31 4.31 -8.73
N HIS A 55 1.39 3.08 -8.22
CA HIS A 55 1.73 1.93 -9.05
C HIS A 55 0.57 1.46 -9.94
N LEU A 56 -0.68 1.80 -9.62
CA LEU A 56 -1.78 1.54 -10.54
C LEU A 56 -1.65 2.48 -11.75
N ALA A 57 -1.29 3.74 -11.51
CA ALA A 57 -0.98 4.68 -12.58
C ALA A 57 0.24 4.24 -13.41
N GLU A 58 1.29 3.70 -12.79
CA GLU A 58 2.42 3.10 -13.49
C GLU A 58 1.97 1.94 -14.41
N VAL A 59 1.15 1.02 -13.90
CA VAL A 59 0.59 -0.10 -14.68
C VAL A 59 -0.20 0.41 -15.89
N GLU A 60 -1.07 1.40 -15.70
CA GLU A 60 -1.86 1.97 -16.80
C GLU A 60 -0.97 2.66 -17.85
N ALA A 61 0.07 3.39 -17.42
CA ALA A 61 1.01 4.02 -18.34
C ALA A 61 1.75 2.99 -19.19
N LEU A 62 2.31 1.95 -18.55
CA LEU A 62 3.06 0.89 -19.23
C LEU A 62 2.18 0.09 -20.21
N LEU A 63 0.93 -0.19 -19.86
CA LEU A 63 -0.02 -0.86 -20.74
C LEU A 63 -0.48 0.01 -21.92
N ALA A 64 -0.48 1.34 -21.74
CA ALA A 64 -0.75 2.30 -22.81
C ALA A 64 0.48 2.60 -23.69
N GLY A 65 1.66 2.02 -23.39
CA GLY A 65 2.91 2.31 -24.08
C GLY A 65 3.45 3.72 -23.78
N LEU A 66 3.11 4.28 -22.63
CA LEU A 66 3.55 5.58 -22.15
C LEU A 66 4.68 5.42 -21.12
N GLU A 67 5.52 6.45 -21.01
CA GLU A 67 6.52 6.53 -19.95
C GLU A 67 5.82 6.83 -18.60
N PRO A 68 6.07 6.04 -17.54
CA PRO A 68 5.58 6.33 -16.21
C PRO A 68 6.08 7.69 -15.70
N LEU A 69 5.28 8.36 -14.89
CA LEU A 69 5.67 9.62 -14.25
C LEU A 69 6.49 9.35 -12.98
N GLU A 70 7.54 10.13 -12.78
CA GLU A 70 8.41 10.02 -11.59
C GLU A 70 7.69 10.52 -10.32
N ASP A 71 7.85 9.79 -9.20
CA ASP A 71 7.44 10.26 -7.87
C ASP A 71 8.46 11.26 -7.30
N HIS A 72 8.13 12.55 -7.37
CA HIS A 72 8.91 13.62 -6.75
C HIS A 72 8.47 13.97 -5.32
N TRP A 73 7.40 13.37 -4.81
CA TRP A 73 6.86 13.68 -3.49
C TRP A 73 7.62 12.97 -2.36
N HIS A 74 8.13 11.77 -2.64
CA HIS A 74 8.89 10.95 -1.68
C HIS A 74 8.13 10.78 -0.35
N GLY A 75 6.84 10.44 -0.44
CA GLY A 75 5.88 10.57 0.67
C GLY A 75 6.25 9.83 1.96
N ARG A 76 7.16 8.84 1.91
CA ARG A 76 7.70 8.16 3.09
C ARG A 76 8.44 9.12 4.04
N ALA A 77 9.20 10.07 3.49
CA ALA A 77 10.00 11.03 4.25
C ALA A 77 9.16 12.18 4.83
N VAL A 78 7.89 12.31 4.41
CA VAL A 78 7.01 13.41 4.78
C VAL A 78 5.99 12.94 5.82
N THR A 79 5.87 13.72 6.90
CA THR A 79 4.78 13.61 7.87
C THR A 79 4.02 14.94 7.88
N LEU A 80 2.74 14.89 7.50
CA LEU A 80 1.86 16.06 7.42
C LEU A 80 1.16 16.31 8.75
N ASP A 81 0.71 17.54 8.99
CA ASP A 81 -0.10 17.87 10.17
C ASP A 81 -1.36 17.01 10.26
N SER A 82 -1.97 16.68 9.11
CA SER A 82 -3.13 15.79 9.04
C SER A 82 -2.83 14.35 9.48
N ASP A 83 -1.58 13.89 9.34
CA ASP A 83 -1.18 12.54 9.72
C ASP A 83 -1.21 12.34 11.24
N TRP A 84 -1.24 13.43 12.02
CA TRP A 84 -1.31 13.40 13.48
C TRP A 84 -2.73 13.29 14.03
N ALA A 85 -3.76 13.38 13.17
CA ALA A 85 -5.13 13.20 13.59
C ALA A 85 -5.35 11.78 14.16
N ARG A 86 -6.23 11.68 15.16
CA ARG A 86 -6.64 10.39 15.70
C ARG A 86 -7.28 9.54 14.61
N PHE A 87 -6.88 8.27 14.51
CA PHE A 87 -7.54 7.29 13.65
C PHE A 87 -8.85 6.80 14.29
N THR A 88 -9.93 6.86 13.54
CA THR A 88 -11.31 6.59 13.98
C THR A 88 -11.95 5.46 13.19
N GLU A 89 -13.08 4.95 13.67
CA GLU A 89 -13.86 3.93 12.97
C GLU A 89 -14.27 4.37 11.55
N LEU A 90 -14.48 5.68 11.35
CA LEU A 90 -14.80 6.24 10.04
C LEU A 90 -13.60 6.17 9.10
N ASP A 91 -12.38 6.38 9.59
CA ASP A 91 -11.16 6.25 8.79
C ASP A 91 -10.95 4.78 8.37
N LEU A 92 -11.20 3.81 9.26
CA LEU A 92 -11.17 2.40 8.86
C LEU A 92 -12.28 2.07 7.86
N SER A 93 -13.48 2.62 8.03
CA SER A 93 -14.58 2.42 7.08
C SER A 93 -14.22 2.98 5.70
N GLU A 94 -13.57 4.14 5.64
CA GLU A 94 -13.04 4.71 4.40
C GLU A 94 -11.96 3.81 3.81
N ALA A 95 -10.99 3.36 4.60
CA ALA A 95 -9.92 2.46 4.17
C ALA A 95 -10.49 1.16 3.58
N ARG A 96 -11.43 0.49 4.26
CA ARG A 96 -12.13 -0.70 3.73
C ARG A 96 -12.81 -0.41 2.40
N SER A 97 -13.45 0.75 2.29
CA SER A 97 -14.12 1.15 1.06
C SER A 97 -13.12 1.38 -0.09
N ARG A 98 -12.06 2.15 0.15
CA ARG A 98 -11.11 2.61 -0.87
C ARG A 98 -10.11 1.52 -1.25
N TRP A 99 -9.44 0.91 -0.27
CA TRP A 99 -8.34 -0.02 -0.53
C TRP A 99 -8.83 -1.31 -1.16
N THR A 100 -9.97 -1.86 -0.73
CA THR A 100 -10.55 -3.05 -1.37
C THR A 100 -10.89 -2.80 -2.84
N ARG A 101 -11.39 -1.60 -3.18
CA ARG A 101 -11.63 -1.24 -4.59
C ARG A 101 -10.34 -1.08 -5.39
N LEU A 102 -9.28 -0.54 -4.79
CA LEU A 102 -7.97 -0.48 -5.43
C LEU A 102 -7.41 -1.88 -5.68
N GLY A 103 -7.43 -2.78 -4.68
CA GLY A 103 -7.04 -4.19 -4.87
C GLY A 103 -7.83 -4.88 -5.98
N GLN A 104 -9.16 -4.66 -6.02
CA GLN A 104 -10.00 -5.14 -7.12
C GLN A 104 -9.60 -4.56 -8.49
N ALA A 105 -9.23 -3.28 -8.55
CA ALA A 105 -8.80 -2.63 -9.79
C ALA A 105 -7.53 -3.28 -10.35
N TYR A 106 -6.55 -3.60 -9.51
CA TYR A 106 -5.38 -4.38 -9.92
C TYR A 106 -5.78 -5.74 -10.49
N LEU A 107 -6.60 -6.50 -9.76
CA LEU A 107 -7.04 -7.83 -10.20
C LEU A 107 -7.75 -7.77 -11.55
N ALA A 108 -8.64 -6.80 -11.73
CA ALA A 108 -9.37 -6.57 -12.97
C ALA A 108 -8.42 -6.21 -14.12
N ARG A 109 -7.53 -5.23 -13.92
CA ARG A 109 -6.57 -4.77 -14.93
C ARG A 109 -5.67 -5.92 -15.40
N TYR A 110 -5.11 -6.68 -14.47
CA TYR A 110 -4.22 -7.80 -14.80
C TYR A 110 -4.97 -8.94 -15.50
N SER A 111 -6.24 -9.17 -15.16
CA SER A 111 -7.06 -10.20 -15.82
C SER A 111 -7.34 -9.87 -17.30
N THR A 112 -7.27 -8.60 -17.70
CA THR A 112 -7.50 -8.17 -19.08
C THR A 112 -6.25 -8.19 -19.97
N ALA A 113 -5.07 -8.39 -19.40
CA ALA A 113 -3.79 -8.41 -20.13
C ALA A 113 -2.85 -9.52 -19.63
N PRO A 114 -3.28 -10.80 -19.62
CA PRO A 114 -2.47 -11.91 -19.12
C PRO A 114 -1.16 -12.13 -19.89
N GLU A 115 -1.15 -11.83 -21.19
CA GLU A 115 0.04 -11.88 -22.04
C GLU A 115 1.09 -10.83 -21.66
N GLU A 116 0.69 -9.76 -20.97
CA GLU A 116 1.56 -8.64 -20.63
C GLU A 116 2.30 -8.83 -19.30
N TRP A 117 1.93 -9.82 -18.49
CA TRP A 117 2.43 -9.99 -17.12
C TRP A 117 3.94 -10.08 -17.04
N ASP A 118 4.54 -10.81 -17.99
CA ASP A 118 5.96 -11.15 -18.02
C ASP A 118 6.70 -10.50 -19.22
N THR A 119 6.02 -9.64 -19.99
CA THR A 119 6.64 -8.90 -21.10
C THR A 119 7.69 -7.93 -20.56
N SER A 120 8.93 -8.05 -21.07
CA SER A 120 10.04 -7.17 -20.71
C SER A 120 9.76 -5.73 -21.13
N ARG A 121 10.08 -4.78 -20.25
CA ARG A 121 9.80 -3.34 -20.40
C ARG A 121 11.02 -2.48 -20.08
N GLU A 122 12.23 -3.03 -20.25
CA GLU A 122 13.48 -2.37 -19.87
C GLU A 122 13.52 -0.89 -20.30
N PRO A 123 13.83 0.05 -19.37
CA PRO A 123 14.39 -0.20 -18.02
C PRO A 123 13.33 -0.46 -16.92
N HIS A 124 12.04 -0.47 -17.27
CA HIS A 124 10.93 -0.63 -16.32
C HIS A 124 10.68 -2.09 -15.96
N TRP A 125 10.04 -2.30 -14.81
CA TRP A 125 9.62 -3.61 -14.35
C TRP A 125 8.54 -4.22 -15.23
N THR A 126 8.51 -5.55 -15.26
CA THR A 126 7.34 -6.31 -15.74
C THR A 126 6.13 -6.05 -14.83
N LEU A 127 4.92 -6.28 -15.32
CA LEU A 127 3.72 -6.12 -14.48
C LEU A 127 3.75 -7.09 -13.30
N ARG A 128 4.26 -8.33 -13.46
CA ARG A 128 4.44 -9.26 -12.34
C ARG A 128 5.31 -8.66 -11.24
N GLN A 129 6.46 -8.11 -11.60
CA GLN A 129 7.37 -7.47 -10.64
C GLN A 129 6.72 -6.26 -9.97
N ILE A 130 5.91 -5.48 -10.69
CA ILE A 130 5.15 -4.38 -10.09
C ILE A 130 4.14 -4.91 -9.06
N ALA A 131 3.36 -5.95 -9.38
CA ALA A 131 2.43 -6.54 -8.43
C ALA A 131 3.12 -7.08 -7.17
N GLU A 132 4.27 -7.75 -7.34
CA GLU A 132 5.13 -8.21 -6.23
C GLU A 132 5.67 -7.04 -5.39
N HIS A 133 6.08 -5.94 -6.05
CA HIS A 133 6.53 -4.74 -5.37
C HIS A 133 5.41 -4.10 -4.55
N VAL A 134 4.24 -3.89 -5.18
CA VAL A 134 3.06 -3.29 -4.56
C VAL A 134 2.55 -4.12 -3.38
N ALA A 135 2.66 -5.45 -3.43
CA ALA A 135 2.28 -6.30 -2.32
C ALA A 135 3.09 -6.03 -1.04
N ASN A 136 4.28 -5.42 -1.13
CA ASN A 136 5.06 -4.99 0.04
C ASN A 136 4.44 -3.76 0.74
N VAL A 137 3.29 -3.24 0.29
CA VAL A 137 2.52 -2.18 0.95
C VAL A 137 2.19 -2.51 2.42
N THR A 138 2.15 -3.80 2.78
CA THR A 138 1.96 -4.26 4.17
C THR A 138 3.01 -3.69 5.11
N TRP A 139 4.21 -3.41 4.61
CA TRP A 139 5.29 -2.82 5.40
C TRP A 139 4.86 -1.51 6.07
N TYR A 140 4.09 -0.66 5.40
CA TYR A 140 3.58 0.59 5.99
C TYR A 140 2.63 0.33 7.15
N ALA A 141 1.76 -0.67 7.02
CA ALA A 141 0.84 -1.04 8.08
C ALA A 141 1.57 -1.67 9.27
N GLU A 142 2.62 -2.44 9.02
CA GLU A 142 3.45 -3.08 10.05
C GLU A 142 4.22 -2.08 10.92
N GLN A 143 4.52 -0.88 10.39
CA GLN A 143 5.14 0.19 11.18
C GLN A 143 4.21 0.70 12.28
N VAL A 144 2.91 0.46 12.15
CA VAL A 144 1.88 0.90 13.08
C VAL A 144 1.12 -0.33 13.55
N ARG A 145 1.65 -1.03 14.55
CA ARG A 145 0.98 -2.23 15.09
C ARG A 145 0.74 -2.07 16.58
N PHE A 146 -0.48 -2.38 16.98
CA PHE A 146 -0.88 -2.45 18.39
C PHE A 146 -1.44 -3.84 18.66
N GLY A 147 -1.10 -4.44 19.80
CA GLY A 147 -1.68 -5.72 20.21
C GLY A 147 -0.81 -6.98 20.07
N GLU A 148 0.48 -6.86 19.78
CA GLU A 148 1.43 -7.84 20.34
C GLU A 148 1.87 -7.30 21.69
N SER A 149 1.31 -7.84 22.78
CA SER A 149 1.93 -7.67 24.08
C SER A 149 3.38 -8.12 23.97
N PRO A 150 4.38 -7.32 24.37
CA PRO A 150 5.66 -7.89 24.73
C PRO A 150 5.34 -8.90 25.81
N GLY A 151 5.67 -10.17 25.57
CA GLY A 151 5.59 -11.17 26.63
C GLY A 151 6.19 -10.58 27.89
N ILE A 152 5.41 -10.59 28.97
CA ILE A 152 5.93 -10.40 30.31
C ILE A 152 7.12 -11.36 30.42
N ARG A 153 8.34 -10.80 30.44
CA ARG A 153 9.53 -11.46 30.97
C ARG A 153 9.76 -10.92 32.37
#